data_AF-A0AAW2U1G6-F1
#
_entry.id   AF-A0AAW2U1G6-F1
#
_cell.length_a   1.000
_cell.length_b   1.000
_cell.length_c   1.000
_cell.angle_alpha   90.00
_cell.angle_beta   90.00
_cell.angle_gamma   90.00
#
_symmetry.space_group_name_H-M   'P 1'
#
loop_
_entity.id
_entity.type
_entity.pdbx_description
1 polymer ?
#
loop_
_entity_poly.entity_id
_entity_poly.type
_entity_poly.pdbx_seq_one_letter_code
_entity_poly.pdbx_strand_id
1 'polypeptide(L)'
;MSRNAFGRLCHILQNQGRAKDTKHVTLLSIVVHHKKNGIIKYDFIQSARTVSKHFHIVLNVILGLHPLLLAKPLSVSADNNCPRWKWFEGCLGALDDTYIDVRVPAEDRAHYRTHKGSISVNVLGMCDRDMRFIYVLSRWKGSTADNRVLRDAISRSKDLKIPRGNYYLVDNGYSNGEGFLSPYRGVHYHLKEWESGRNAP
;
A
#
# COMPACT_ATOMS: atom_id res chain seq x y z
N MET A 1 0.42 -8.71 12.60
CA MET A 1 -0.60 -9.46 11.82
C MET A 1 -1.28 -10.48 12.74
N SER A 2 -2.60 -10.67 12.62
CA SER A 2 -3.31 -11.67 13.43
C SER A 2 -2.94 -13.09 13.00
N ARG A 3 -3.02 -14.05 13.93
CA ARG A 3 -2.73 -15.47 13.66
C ARG A 3 -3.66 -16.06 12.59
N ASN A 4 -4.91 -15.59 12.55
CA ASN A 4 -5.91 -15.99 11.56
C ASN A 4 -5.57 -15.46 10.16
N ALA A 5 -5.13 -14.19 10.05
CA ALA A 5 -4.69 -13.63 8.77
C ALA A 5 -3.44 -14.36 8.26
N PHE A 6 -2.52 -14.74 9.16
CA PHE A 6 -1.37 -15.57 8.83
C PHE A 6 -1.77 -16.94 8.29
N GLY A 7 -2.65 -17.66 8.98
CA GLY A 7 -3.15 -18.96 8.53
C GLY A 7 -3.80 -18.87 7.14
N ARG A 8 -4.62 -17.84 6.90
CA ARG A 8 -5.24 -17.60 5.58
C ARG A 8 -4.20 -17.35 4.50
N LEU A 9 -3.20 -16.51 4.77
CA LEU A 9 -2.13 -16.23 3.82
C LEU A 9 -1.33 -17.49 3.50
N CYS A 10 -0.96 -18.29 4.51
CA CYS A 10 -0.29 -19.58 4.30
C CYS A 10 -1.13 -20.53 3.44
N HIS A 11 -2.43 -20.63 3.70
CA HIS A 11 -3.33 -21.46 2.92
C HIS A 11 -3.40 -21.02 1.44
N ILE A 12 -3.52 -19.71 1.18
CA ILE A 12 -3.50 -19.16 -0.18
C ILE A 12 -2.16 -19.47 -0.87
N LEU A 13 -1.04 -19.29 -0.16
CA LEU A 13 0.30 -19.56 -0.69
C LEU A 13 0.55 -21.04 -1.01
N GLN A 14 0.01 -21.95 -0.19
CA GLN A 14 0.13 -23.39 -0.42
C GLN A 14 -0.72 -23.86 -1.61
N ASN A 15 -1.95 -23.35 -1.71
CA ASN A 15 -2.92 -23.83 -2.71
C ASN A 15 -2.79 -23.13 -4.07
N GLN A 16 -2.46 -21.83 -4.09
CA GLN A 16 -2.36 -21.03 -5.31
C GLN A 16 -0.90 -20.64 -5.64
N GLY A 17 -0.05 -20.52 -4.62
CA GLY A 17 1.30 -19.95 -4.74
C GLY A 17 2.45 -20.92 -5.06
N ARG A 18 2.19 -22.20 -5.31
CA ARG A 18 3.23 -23.24 -5.54
C ARG A 18 4.23 -23.44 -4.38
N ALA A 19 4.04 -22.79 -3.24
CA ALA A 19 4.90 -22.92 -2.06
C ALA A 19 4.45 -24.14 -1.22
N LYS A 20 4.76 -25.35 -1.71
CA LYS A 20 4.28 -26.61 -1.12
C LYS A 20 5.04 -27.06 0.14
N ASP A 21 6.20 -26.47 0.43
CA ASP A 21 7.10 -26.95 1.50
C ASP A 21 6.97 -26.17 2.80
N THR A 22 6.97 -26.87 3.95
CA THR A 22 6.87 -26.31 5.31
C THR A 22 7.92 -25.23 5.62
N LYS A 23 9.08 -25.29 4.97
CA LYS A 23 10.15 -24.27 5.08
C LYS A 23 9.72 -22.89 4.58
N HIS A 24 8.79 -22.80 3.63
CA HIS A 24 8.29 -21.52 3.09
C HIS A 24 7.36 -20.82 4.09
N VAL A 25 6.56 -21.59 4.84
CA VAL A 25 5.63 -21.08 5.86
C VAL A 25 6.39 -20.45 7.02
N THR A 26 7.49 -21.05 7.47
CA THR A 26 8.33 -20.50 8.54
C THR A 26 9.11 -19.27 8.09
N LEU A 27 9.51 -19.17 6.82
CA LEU A 27 10.14 -17.97 6.26
C LEU A 27 9.14 -16.82 6.02
N LEU A 28 7.84 -17.13 5.95
CA LEU A 28 6.77 -16.12 6.02
C LEU A 28 6.82 -15.33 7.34
N SER A 29 7.38 -15.91 8.41
CA SER A 29 7.59 -15.18 9.68
C SER A 29 8.58 -14.02 9.55
N ILE A 30 9.51 -14.06 8.59
CA ILE A 30 10.38 -12.90 8.27
C ILE A 30 9.51 -11.73 7.83
N VAL A 31 8.64 -11.98 6.85
CA VAL A 31 7.80 -10.97 6.20
C VAL A 31 6.73 -10.47 7.17
N VAL A 32 6.12 -11.39 7.93
CA VAL A 32 4.92 -11.11 8.74
C VAL A 32 5.25 -10.60 10.14
N HIS A 33 6.34 -11.10 10.75
CA HIS A 33 6.73 -10.75 12.12
C HIS A 33 7.96 -9.85 12.17
N HIS A 34 8.40 -9.30 11.02
CA HIS A 34 9.52 -8.37 10.93
C HIS A 34 10.81 -8.93 11.58
N LYS A 35 11.00 -10.26 11.51
CA LYS A 35 12.21 -10.91 12.04
C LYS A 35 13.38 -10.64 11.09
N LYS A 36 14.52 -10.23 11.65
CA LYS A 36 15.74 -10.02 10.85
C LYS A 36 16.25 -11.35 10.29
N ASN A 37 16.70 -11.36 9.04
CA ASN A 37 17.34 -12.54 8.41
C ASN A 37 18.49 -13.11 9.26
N GLY A 38 19.22 -12.23 9.97
CA GLY A 38 20.29 -12.64 10.89
C GLY A 38 19.80 -13.53 12.03
N ILE A 39 18.59 -13.28 12.57
CA ILE A 39 18.01 -14.07 13.66
C ILE A 39 17.50 -15.41 13.12
N ILE A 40 16.82 -15.38 11.98
CA ILE A 40 16.23 -16.56 11.32
C ILE A 40 17.32 -17.57 10.94
N LYS A 41 18.51 -17.09 10.56
CA LYS A 41 19.67 -17.94 10.28
C LYS A 41 19.97 -18.90 11.45
N TYR A 42 19.92 -18.39 12.67
CA TYR A 42 20.20 -19.17 13.88
C TYR A 42 18.99 -20.04 14.26
N ASP A 43 17.77 -19.47 14.22
CA ASP A 43 16.53 -20.20 14.54
C ASP A 43 16.34 -21.47 13.69
N PHE A 44 16.83 -21.46 12.43
CA PHE A 44 16.64 -22.56 11.48
C PHE A 44 17.93 -23.29 11.10
N ILE A 45 19.08 -22.95 11.70
CA ILE A 45 20.40 -23.54 11.40
C ILE A 45 20.66 -23.57 9.89
N GLN A 46 20.41 -22.45 9.22
CA GLN A 46 20.55 -22.34 7.75
C GLN A 46 21.57 -21.26 7.39
N SER A 47 22.16 -21.34 6.19
CA SER A 47 23.02 -20.26 5.71
C SER A 47 22.20 -19.02 5.33
N ALA A 48 22.77 -17.82 5.51
CA ALA A 48 22.10 -16.57 5.17
C ALA A 48 21.70 -16.51 3.67
N ARG A 49 22.50 -17.13 2.80
CA ARG A 49 22.20 -17.27 1.37
C ARG A 49 20.92 -18.08 1.13
N THR A 50 20.72 -19.16 1.88
CA THR A 50 19.55 -20.03 1.74
C THR A 50 18.30 -19.34 2.26
N VAL A 51 18.39 -18.66 3.40
CA VAL A 51 17.31 -17.82 3.94
C VAL A 51 16.90 -16.75 2.93
N SER A 52 17.88 -16.04 2.35
CA SER A 52 17.63 -15.03 1.31
C SER A 52 16.97 -15.63 0.07
N LYS A 53 17.44 -16.78 -0.43
CA LYS A 53 16.84 -17.44 -1.61
C LYS A 53 15.36 -17.74 -1.39
N HIS A 54 15.02 -18.32 -0.25
CA HIS A 54 13.63 -18.64 0.06
C HIS A 54 12.79 -17.39 0.32
N PHE A 55 13.34 -16.36 0.96
CA PHE A 55 12.67 -15.07 1.11
C PHE A 55 12.23 -14.50 -0.24
N HIS A 56 13.12 -14.51 -1.24
CA HIS A 56 12.79 -14.02 -2.58
C HIS A 56 11.77 -14.89 -3.30
N ILE A 57 11.82 -16.23 -3.11
CA ILE A 57 10.79 -17.14 -3.65
C ILE A 57 9.42 -16.78 -3.07
N VAL A 58 9.32 -16.67 -1.74
CA VAL A 58 8.09 -16.30 -1.03
C VAL A 58 7.60 -14.92 -1.47
N LEU A 59 8.49 -13.93 -1.58
CA LEU A 59 8.15 -12.59 -2.05
C LEU A 59 7.58 -12.62 -3.48
N ASN A 60 8.21 -13.33 -4.40
CA ASN A 60 7.73 -13.45 -5.78
C ASN A 60 6.35 -14.11 -5.85
N VAL A 61 6.10 -15.11 -5.01
CA VAL A 61 4.78 -15.74 -4.92
C VAL A 61 3.73 -14.75 -4.41
N ILE A 62 4.03 -14.00 -3.34
CA ILE A 62 3.13 -12.96 -2.80
C ILE A 62 2.85 -11.90 -3.87
N LEU A 63 3.88 -11.44 -4.59
CA LEU A 63 3.72 -10.50 -5.71
C LEU A 63 2.86 -11.08 -6.83
N GLY A 64 2.94 -12.39 -7.10
CA GLY A 64 2.05 -13.08 -8.05
C GLY A 64 0.60 -13.15 -7.60
N LEU A 65 0.33 -13.12 -6.29
CA LEU A 65 -1.02 -13.08 -5.72
C LEU A 65 -1.64 -11.67 -5.70
N HIS A 66 -0.88 -10.65 -6.10
CA HIS A 66 -1.33 -9.26 -6.14
C HIS A 66 -2.73 -9.06 -6.79
N PRO A 67 -3.09 -9.70 -7.94
CA PRO A 67 -4.42 -9.55 -8.53
C PRO A 67 -5.57 -10.11 -7.68
N LEU A 68 -5.28 -11.01 -6.74
CA LEU A 68 -6.26 -11.61 -5.83
C LEU A 68 -6.37 -10.84 -4.51
N LEU A 69 -5.29 -10.18 -4.10
CA LEU A 69 -5.23 -9.43 -2.85
C LEU A 69 -5.79 -8.01 -2.98
N LEU A 70 -5.76 -7.45 -4.19
CA LEU A 70 -6.30 -6.12 -4.45
C LEU A 70 -7.79 -6.15 -4.78
N ALA A 71 -8.52 -5.18 -4.23
CA ALA A 71 -9.91 -4.96 -4.53
C ALA A 71 -10.08 -4.38 -5.93
N LYS A 72 -11.20 -4.71 -6.58
CA LYS A 72 -11.63 -4.02 -7.79
C LYS A 72 -12.30 -2.71 -7.39
N PRO A 73 -11.98 -1.58 -8.05
CA PRO A 73 -12.58 -0.30 -7.71
C PRO A 73 -14.08 -0.32 -8.05
N LEU A 74 -14.89 0.15 -7.11
CA LEU A 74 -16.33 0.30 -7.28
C LEU A 74 -16.69 1.76 -7.01
N SER A 75 -17.33 2.40 -7.99
CA SER A 75 -17.75 3.77 -7.87
C SER A 75 -18.92 3.92 -6.90
N VAL A 76 -18.96 5.08 -6.26
CA VAL A 76 -20.16 5.53 -5.55
C VAL A 76 -21.26 5.81 -6.57
N SER A 77 -22.42 5.18 -6.39
CA SER A 77 -23.66 5.45 -7.13
C SER A 77 -24.33 6.74 -6.66
N ALA A 78 -25.06 7.41 -7.57
CA ALA A 78 -25.90 8.57 -7.26
C ALA A 78 -26.90 8.29 -6.12
N ASP A 79 -27.45 7.07 -6.08
CA ASP A 79 -28.47 6.67 -5.11
C ASP A 79 -27.85 6.17 -3.77
N ASN A 80 -26.58 6.47 -3.51
CA ASN A 80 -25.91 5.99 -2.30
C ASN A 80 -26.47 6.67 -1.05
N ASN A 81 -27.18 5.88 -0.23
CA ASN A 81 -27.77 6.36 1.02
C ASN A 81 -26.78 6.48 2.20
N CYS A 82 -25.51 6.11 2.03
CA CYS A 82 -24.51 6.26 3.09
C CYS A 82 -24.24 7.75 3.37
N PRO A 83 -24.49 8.26 4.60
CA PRO A 83 -24.33 9.68 4.93
C PRO A 83 -22.93 10.24 4.63
N ARG A 84 -21.90 9.39 4.74
CA ARG A 84 -20.49 9.74 4.48
C ARG A 84 -20.16 9.88 3.00
N TRP A 85 -20.76 9.04 2.16
CA TRP A 85 -20.35 8.89 0.75
C TRP A 85 -21.36 9.43 -0.25
N LYS A 86 -22.59 9.76 0.15
CA LYS A 86 -23.67 10.26 -0.72
C LYS A 86 -23.31 11.51 -1.54
N TRP A 87 -22.38 12.32 -1.04
CA TRP A 87 -21.92 13.56 -1.70
C TRP A 87 -20.78 13.32 -2.70
N PHE A 88 -20.26 12.10 -2.78
CA PHE A 88 -19.09 11.73 -3.56
C PHE A 88 -19.47 10.78 -4.70
N GLU A 89 -20.52 11.08 -5.45
CA GLU A 89 -20.90 10.32 -6.65
C GLU A 89 -19.68 10.19 -7.59
N GLY A 90 -19.49 9.00 -8.14
CA GLY A 90 -18.36 8.70 -9.03
C GLY A 90 -17.02 8.46 -8.33
N CYS A 91 -16.90 8.66 -7.02
CA CYS A 91 -15.68 8.38 -6.27
C CYS A 91 -15.38 6.87 -6.22
N LEU A 92 -14.14 6.50 -6.54
CA LEU A 92 -13.64 5.12 -6.52
C LEU A 92 -12.98 4.76 -5.19
N GLY A 93 -12.51 5.77 -4.44
CA GLY A 93 -11.71 5.58 -3.25
C GLY A 93 -10.83 6.79 -2.93
N ALA A 94 -9.82 6.55 -2.11
CA ALA A 94 -8.81 7.54 -1.75
C ALA A 94 -7.41 7.08 -2.18
N LEU A 95 -6.55 8.05 -2.47
CA LEU A 95 -5.14 7.86 -2.78
C LEU A 95 -4.31 8.69 -1.81
N ASP A 96 -3.28 8.06 -1.27
CA ASP A 96 -2.35 8.68 -0.34
C ASP A 96 -0.97 8.03 -0.47
N ASP A 97 0.08 8.74 -0.10
CA ASP A 97 1.41 8.20 0.03
C ASP A 97 1.78 7.91 1.48
N THR A 98 2.51 6.82 1.68
CA THR A 98 3.08 6.48 2.97
C THR A 98 4.57 6.23 2.83
N TYR A 99 5.31 6.65 3.85
CA TYR A 99 6.74 6.44 3.92
C TYR A 99 7.05 5.19 4.72
N ILE A 100 7.84 4.29 4.14
CA ILE A 100 8.36 3.10 4.84
C ILE A 100 9.85 3.30 5.06
N ASP A 101 10.27 3.26 6.33
CA ASP A 101 11.67 3.44 6.69
C ASP A 101 12.54 2.32 6.13
N VAL A 102 13.68 2.71 5.57
CA VAL A 102 14.64 1.79 4.96
C VAL A 102 16.06 2.08 5.39
N ARG A 103 16.91 1.07 5.28
CA ARG A 103 18.35 1.21 5.47
C ARG A 103 19.01 1.16 4.10
N VAL A 104 19.70 2.23 3.74
CA VAL A 104 20.46 2.36 2.49
C VAL A 104 21.92 2.71 2.78
N PRO A 105 22.85 2.41 1.86
CA PRO A 105 24.24 2.84 1.95
C PRO A 105 24.35 4.35 2.17
N ALA A 106 25.44 4.80 2.82
CA ALA A 106 25.62 6.21 3.17
C ALA A 106 25.55 7.14 1.95
N GLU A 107 26.11 6.70 0.83
CA GLU A 107 26.14 7.40 -0.47
C GLU A 107 24.74 7.68 -1.01
N ASP A 108 23.78 6.78 -0.77
CA ASP A 108 22.41 6.88 -1.27
C ASP A 108 21.47 7.66 -0.35
N ARG A 109 21.84 7.89 0.91
CA ARG A 109 20.93 8.45 1.94
C ARG A 109 20.28 9.76 1.52
N ALA A 110 21.00 10.62 0.80
CA ALA A 110 20.48 11.89 0.32
C ALA A 110 19.22 11.71 -0.55
N HIS A 111 19.18 10.65 -1.36
CA HIS A 111 18.04 10.36 -2.22
C HIS A 111 16.83 9.83 -1.46
N TYR A 112 17.02 9.10 -0.37
CA TYR A 112 15.93 8.50 0.40
C TYR A 112 15.44 9.40 1.54
N ARG A 113 16.04 10.58 1.71
CA ARG A 113 15.69 11.51 2.76
C ARG A 113 14.34 12.18 2.47
N THR A 114 13.40 12.00 3.37
CA THR A 114 12.09 12.69 3.38
C THR A 114 12.22 14.13 3.87
N HIS A 115 11.18 14.94 3.68
CA HIS A 115 11.12 16.30 4.24
C HIS A 115 11.19 16.32 5.78
N LYS A 116 10.85 15.21 6.45
CA LYS A 116 10.99 15.03 7.90
C LYS A 116 12.37 14.52 8.32
N GLY A 117 13.32 14.40 7.40
CA GLY A 117 14.70 13.95 7.67
C GLY A 117 14.87 12.44 7.82
N SER A 118 13.78 11.66 7.79
CA SER A 118 13.82 10.19 7.85
C SER A 118 14.27 9.58 6.52
N ILE A 119 14.93 8.41 6.57
CA ILE A 119 15.42 7.68 5.40
C ILE A 119 14.38 6.61 5.04
N SER A 120 13.60 6.88 3.99
CA SER A 120 12.39 6.10 3.70
C SER A 120 12.18 5.93 2.19
N VAL A 121 11.39 4.94 1.81
CA VAL A 121 10.79 4.84 0.48
C VAL A 121 9.36 5.36 0.53
N ASN A 122 8.96 6.09 -0.50
CA ASN A 122 7.57 6.48 -0.71
C ASN A 122 6.82 5.32 -1.38
N VAL A 123 5.71 4.92 -0.77
CA VAL A 123 4.75 3.95 -1.28
C VAL A 123 3.42 4.65 -1.51
N LEU A 124 3.00 4.73 -2.76
CA LEU A 124 1.68 5.23 -3.12
C LEU A 124 0.65 4.10 -2.96
N GLY A 125 -0.40 4.36 -2.20
CA GLY A 125 -1.51 3.44 -1.98
C GLY A 125 -2.82 4.04 -2.46
N MET A 126 -3.70 3.21 -3.01
CA MET A 126 -5.07 3.57 -3.32
C MET A 126 -5.99 2.57 -2.64
N CYS A 127 -7.00 3.06 -1.93
CA CYS A 127 -7.92 2.24 -1.16
C CYS A 127 -9.36 2.55 -1.51
N ASP A 128 -10.20 1.53 -1.49
CA ASP A 128 -11.64 1.72 -1.58
C ASP A 128 -12.24 2.27 -0.28
N ARG A 129 -13.56 2.44 -0.27
CA ARG A 129 -14.32 2.95 0.89
C ARG A 129 -14.25 2.06 2.13
N ASP A 130 -13.93 0.79 1.95
CA ASP A 130 -13.78 -0.22 3.01
C ASP A 130 -12.31 -0.39 3.44
N MET A 131 -11.45 0.56 3.05
CA MET A 131 -10.01 0.57 3.34
C MET A 131 -9.26 -0.64 2.76
N ARG A 132 -9.78 -1.24 1.69
CA ARG A 132 -9.11 -2.32 0.96
C ARG A 132 -8.27 -1.72 -0.15
N PHE A 133 -7.02 -2.16 -0.25
CA PHE A 133 -6.12 -1.70 -1.30
C PHE A 133 -6.66 -2.07 -2.69
N ILE A 134 -6.78 -1.07 -3.56
CA ILE A 134 -7.07 -1.20 -4.99
C ILE A 134 -5.76 -1.22 -5.79
N TYR A 135 -4.76 -0.45 -5.35
CA TYR A 135 -3.49 -0.31 -6.04
C TYR A 135 -2.38 0.06 -5.04
N VAL A 136 -1.17 -0.47 -5.25
CA VAL A 136 0.01 -0.15 -4.44
C VAL A 136 1.23 -0.02 -5.35
N LEU A 137 1.96 1.10 -5.24
CA LEU A 137 3.21 1.34 -5.96
C LEU A 137 4.34 1.68 -4.98
N SER A 138 5.26 0.73 -4.79
CA SER A 138 6.26 0.76 -3.72
C SER A 138 7.70 1.00 -4.20
N ARG A 139 7.96 2.06 -4.99
CA ARG A 139 9.24 2.18 -5.73
C ARG A 139 9.94 3.52 -5.67
N TRP A 140 9.40 4.50 -4.96
CA TRP A 140 9.94 5.85 -5.02
C TRP A 140 10.83 6.16 -3.83
N LYS A 141 11.92 6.88 -4.10
CA LYS A 141 12.84 7.35 -3.06
C LYS A 141 12.14 8.41 -2.21
N GLY A 142 12.40 8.46 -0.91
CA GLY A 142 11.70 9.35 0.03
C GLY A 142 11.79 10.86 -0.29
N SER A 143 12.74 11.30 -1.11
CA SER A 143 12.83 12.71 -1.55
C SER A 143 11.97 13.03 -2.77
N THR A 144 11.29 12.04 -3.35
CA THR A 144 10.48 12.22 -4.56
C THR A 144 9.20 12.96 -4.22
N ALA A 145 8.90 14.03 -4.95
CA ALA A 145 7.63 14.74 -4.81
C ALA A 145 6.43 13.87 -5.23
N ASP A 146 5.32 14.00 -4.51
CA ASP A 146 4.13 13.14 -4.63
C ASP A 146 3.51 13.18 -6.03
N ASN A 147 3.44 14.37 -6.63
CA ASN A 147 2.99 14.54 -8.02
C ASN A 147 3.84 13.77 -9.05
N ARG A 148 5.14 13.58 -8.77
CA ARG A 148 6.02 12.79 -9.65
C ARG A 148 5.74 11.29 -9.49
N VAL A 149 5.46 10.84 -8.27
CA VAL A 149 5.05 9.46 -7.97
C VAL A 149 3.72 9.14 -8.65
N LEU A 150 2.74 10.04 -8.56
CA LEU A 150 1.43 9.90 -9.19
C LEU A 150 1.53 9.82 -10.72
N ARG A 151 2.31 10.72 -11.35
CA ARG A 151 2.51 10.70 -12.80
C ARG A 151 3.17 9.41 -13.30
N ASP A 152 4.12 8.87 -12.54
CA ASP A 152 4.70 7.56 -12.84
C ASP A 152 3.65 6.45 -12.75
N ALA A 153 2.81 6.46 -11.71
CA ALA A 153 1.73 5.48 -11.54
C ALA A 153 0.78 5.47 -12.75
N ILE A 154 0.34 6.66 -13.18
CA ILE A 154 -0.56 6.82 -14.34
C ILE A 154 0.11 6.37 -15.64
N SER A 155 1.36 6.78 -15.88
CA SER A 155 2.06 6.45 -17.14
C SER A 155 2.41 4.97 -17.30
N ARG A 156 2.70 4.29 -16.20
CA ARG A 156 3.15 2.88 -16.21
C ARG A 156 2.03 1.87 -16.16
N SER A 157 0.98 2.19 -15.42
CA SER A 157 0.03 1.19 -15.00
C SER A 157 -1.01 0.97 -16.09
N LYS A 158 -0.87 -0.15 -16.80
CA LYS A 158 -2.00 -0.71 -17.59
C LYS A 158 -3.18 -1.07 -16.69
N ASP A 159 -2.95 -1.23 -15.39
CA ASP A 159 -3.90 -1.70 -14.39
C ASP A 159 -4.62 -0.56 -13.66
N LEU A 160 -4.05 0.66 -13.65
CA LEU A 160 -4.69 1.84 -13.08
C LEU A 160 -5.46 2.59 -14.17
N LYS A 161 -6.67 2.11 -14.45
CA LYS A 161 -7.60 2.79 -15.36
C LYS A 161 -8.69 3.46 -14.54
N ILE A 162 -8.81 4.77 -14.71
CA ILE A 162 -9.87 5.57 -14.12
C ILE A 162 -10.95 5.73 -15.21
N PRO A 163 -12.15 5.15 -15.05
CA PRO A 163 -13.22 5.37 -16.02
C PRO A 163 -13.61 6.85 -16.08
N ARG A 164 -14.07 7.30 -17.26
CA ARG A 164 -14.52 8.69 -17.42
C ARG A 164 -15.66 9.00 -16.47
N GLY A 165 -15.60 10.17 -15.83
CA GLY A 165 -16.57 10.59 -14.83
C GLY A 165 -16.30 10.06 -13.41
N ASN A 166 -15.27 9.21 -13.24
CA ASN A 166 -14.84 8.72 -11.94
C ASN A 166 -13.56 9.40 -11.46
N TYR A 167 -13.34 9.38 -10.15
CA TYR A 167 -12.16 9.99 -9.55
C TYR A 167 -11.76 9.33 -8.23
N TYR A 168 -10.54 9.58 -7.78
CA TYR A 168 -10.05 9.30 -6.44
C TYR A 168 -9.92 10.59 -5.64
N LEU A 169 -10.26 10.53 -4.36
CA LEU A 169 -9.94 11.59 -3.41
C LEU A 169 -8.44 11.55 -3.11
N VAL A 170 -7.78 12.70 -3.10
CA VAL A 170 -6.34 12.81 -2.86
C VAL A 170 -6.05 13.83 -1.77
N ASP A 171 -4.85 13.80 -1.19
CA ASP A 171 -4.41 14.82 -0.25
C ASP A 171 -4.19 16.20 -0.94
N ASN A 172 -3.88 17.24 -0.15
CA ASN A 172 -3.66 18.59 -0.69
C ASN A 172 -2.29 18.76 -1.39
N GLY A 173 -1.36 17.82 -1.19
CA GLY A 173 -0.08 17.73 -1.90
C GLY A 173 -0.25 17.40 -3.39
N TYR A 174 -1.36 16.74 -3.75
CA TYR A 174 -1.71 16.46 -5.13
C TYR A 174 -2.47 17.61 -5.81
N SER A 175 -2.27 17.73 -7.12
CA SER A 175 -3.00 18.67 -7.97
C SER A 175 -4.34 18.09 -8.42
N ASN A 176 -5.38 18.93 -8.48
CA ASN A 176 -6.65 18.58 -9.13
C ASN A 176 -6.45 18.27 -10.62
N GLY A 177 -7.14 17.25 -11.12
CA GLY A 177 -7.07 16.84 -12.52
C GLY A 177 -8.10 15.78 -12.86
N GLU A 178 -8.18 15.39 -14.13
CA GLU A 178 -9.05 14.29 -14.54
C GLU A 178 -8.71 13.03 -13.74
N GLY A 179 -9.71 12.48 -13.04
CA GLY A 179 -9.56 11.29 -12.21
C GLY A 179 -9.08 11.54 -10.77
N PHE A 180 -8.76 12.77 -10.37
CA PHE A 180 -8.27 13.08 -9.01
C PHE A 180 -8.88 14.37 -8.46
N LEU A 181 -9.41 14.29 -7.24
CA LEU A 181 -10.06 15.41 -6.55
C LEU A 181 -9.36 15.68 -5.21
N SER A 182 -8.64 16.80 -5.13
CA SER A 182 -8.01 17.30 -3.92
C SER A 182 -8.95 18.26 -3.16
N PRO A 183 -8.84 18.32 -1.81
CA PRO A 183 -9.59 19.25 -1.00
C PRO A 183 -9.40 20.71 -1.44
N TYR A 184 -10.43 21.52 -1.20
CA TYR A 184 -10.36 22.96 -1.48
C TYR A 184 -9.23 23.62 -0.68
N ARG A 185 -8.35 24.35 -1.38
CA ARG A 185 -7.22 25.07 -0.77
C ARG A 185 -7.72 26.34 -0.09
N GLY A 186 -7.40 26.50 1.19
CA GLY A 186 -7.75 27.69 1.98
C GLY A 186 -8.77 27.44 3.09
N VAL A 187 -9.35 26.24 3.16
CA VAL A 187 -10.13 25.79 4.33
C VAL A 187 -9.36 24.67 5.00
N HIS A 188 -8.89 24.91 6.22
CA HIS A 188 -8.34 23.85 7.06
C HIS A 188 -9.49 23.07 7.68
N TYR A 189 -9.78 21.89 7.15
CA TYR A 189 -10.63 20.93 7.84
C TYR A 189 -9.90 20.47 9.10
N HIS A 190 -10.31 20.97 10.27
CA HIS A 190 -9.66 20.65 11.53
C HIS A 190 -10.21 19.33 12.09
N LEU A 191 -9.31 18.40 12.45
CA LEU A 191 -9.62 17.13 13.13
C LEU A 191 -10.54 17.28 14.36
N LYS A 192 -10.55 18.45 15.02
CA LYS A 192 -11.45 18.74 16.15
C LYS A 192 -12.94 18.77 15.79
N GLU A 193 -13.29 19.11 14.54
CA GLU A 193 -14.67 19.03 14.05
C GLU A 193 -15.09 17.56 13.80
N TRP A 194 -14.12 16.65 13.62
CA TRP A 194 -14.33 15.21 13.47
C TRP A 194 -14.64 14.53 14.80
N GLU A 195 -13.99 14.93 15.90
CA GLU A 195 -14.30 14.45 17.27
C GLU A 195 -15.72 14.80 17.72
N SER A 196 -16.30 15.86 17.15
CA SER A 196 -17.64 16.38 17.47
C SER A 196 -18.76 15.73 16.63
N GLY A 197 -18.40 14.92 15.63
CA GLY A 197 -19.34 14.23 14.75
C GLY A 197 -19.80 12.89 15.35
N ARG A 198 -21.10 12.58 15.25
CA ARG A 198 -21.74 11.38 15.85
C ARG A 198 -21.18 10.01 15.42
N ASN A 199 -20.19 9.95 14.53
CA ASN A 199 -19.57 8.73 14.03
C ASN A 199 -18.04 8.92 13.91
N ALA A 200 -17.37 9.21 15.02
CA ALA A 200 -15.96 8.86 15.15
C ALA A 200 -15.83 7.32 15.08
N PRO A 201 -14.76 6.76 14.49
CA PRO A 201 -14.55 5.31 14.45
C PRO A 201 -14.44 4.68 15.84
#